data_AF-A0A2L1DFY1-F1
#
_entry.id   AF-A0A2L1DFY1-F1
#
_cell.length_a   1.000
_cell.length_b   1.000
_cell.length_c   1.000
_cell.angle_alpha   90.00
_cell.angle_beta   90.00
_cell.angle_gamma   90.00
#
_symmetry.space_group_name_H-M   'P 1'
#
loop_
_entity.id
_entity.type
_entity.pdbx_description
1 polymer ?
#
loop_
_entity_poly.entity_id
_entity_poly.type
_entity_poly.pdbx_seq_one_letter_code
_entity_poly.pdbx_strand_id
1 'polypeptide(L)'
;NSLTTLPMGGGKGGSDFDPKGKSDNEVMRFCQSFMTELQRHVGADTDVPAGDIGVGAREIGYLFGQYKRLRNEFTGVLTGKNIKWGGSLIRPEATGYGAVYFLEEM
;
A
#
# COMPACT_ATOMS: atom_id res chain seq x y z
N ASN A 1 12.12 -6.63 -6.40
CA ASN A 1 11.70 -7.72 -5.48
C ASN A 1 12.68 -8.87 -5.46
N SER A 2 12.97 -9.55 -6.58
CA SER A 2 13.89 -10.70 -6.57
C SER A 2 15.28 -10.45 -5.94
N LEU A 3 15.85 -9.24 -6.07
CA LEU A 3 17.16 -8.90 -5.51
C LEU A 3 17.18 -8.63 -3.99
N THR A 4 16.01 -8.50 -3.35
CA THR A 4 15.95 -8.04 -1.94
C THR A 4 16.15 -9.16 -0.92
N THR A 5 16.45 -10.38 -1.36
CA THR A 5 16.56 -11.63 -0.55
C THR A 5 15.30 -12.05 0.23
N LEU A 6 14.21 -11.30 0.11
CA LEU A 6 12.92 -11.58 0.75
C LEU A 6 11.99 -12.38 -0.19
N PRO A 7 11.05 -13.18 0.35
CA PRO A 7 10.13 -14.00 -0.43
C PRO A 7 9.00 -13.15 -1.04
N MET A 8 9.32 -12.28 -2.01
CA MET A 8 8.35 -11.40 -2.65
C MET A 8 8.26 -11.64 -4.15
N GLY A 9 7.03 -11.88 -4.64
CA GLY A 9 6.69 -11.89 -6.07
C GLY A 9 6.72 -10.48 -6.68
N GLY A 10 6.08 -10.27 -7.82
CA GLY A 10 6.01 -8.97 -8.49
C GLY A 10 4.61 -8.67 -9.03
N GLY A 11 4.17 -7.43 -8.88
CA GLY A 11 2.86 -6.95 -9.33
C GLY A 11 2.81 -5.43 -9.37
N LYS A 12 1.81 -4.89 -10.07
CA LYS A 12 1.52 -3.45 -10.13
C LYS A 12 0.02 -3.26 -10.38
N GLY A 13 -0.52 -2.13 -9.92
CA GLY A 13 -1.89 -1.73 -10.15
C GLY A 13 -2.02 -0.21 -10.14
N GLY A 14 -3.22 0.26 -10.45
CA GLY A 14 -3.54 1.69 -10.49
C GLY A 14 -4.90 1.96 -11.13
N SER A 15 -5.22 3.23 -11.28
CA SER A 15 -6.38 3.73 -12.01
C SER A 15 -5.99 5.05 -12.69
N ASP A 16 -6.70 5.40 -13.76
CA ASP A 16 -6.68 6.70 -14.41
C ASP A 16 -7.34 7.83 -13.59
N PHE A 17 -7.84 7.52 -12.38
CA PHE A 17 -8.35 8.50 -11.42
C PHE A 17 -7.30 9.54 -11.04
N ASP A 18 -7.60 10.82 -11.30
CA ASP A 18 -6.77 11.94 -10.85
C ASP A 18 -7.21 12.43 -9.45
N PRO A 19 -6.37 12.26 -8.40
CA PRO A 19 -6.68 12.75 -7.06
C PRO A 19 -6.51 14.27 -6.92
N LYS A 20 -5.90 14.96 -7.89
CA LYS A 20 -5.69 16.41 -7.81
C LYS A 20 -7.03 17.15 -7.88
N GLY A 21 -7.19 18.14 -7.01
CA GLY A 21 -8.43 18.90 -6.90
C GLY A 21 -9.62 18.12 -6.31
N LYS A 22 -9.41 16.88 -5.84
CA LYS A 22 -10.44 16.10 -5.14
C LYS A 22 -10.40 16.34 -3.64
N SER A 23 -11.57 16.40 -3.03
CA SER A 23 -11.72 16.41 -1.58
C SER A 23 -11.36 15.05 -0.97
N ASP A 24 -11.01 15.05 0.31
CA ASP A 24 -10.76 13.81 1.08
C ASP A 24 -11.92 12.82 0.96
N ASN A 25 -13.16 13.31 0.95
CA ASN A 25 -14.36 12.48 0.83
C ASN A 25 -14.51 11.85 -0.56
N GLU A 26 -14.15 12.56 -1.63
CA GLU A 26 -14.14 11.99 -2.98
C GLU A 26 -13.09 10.90 -3.12
N VAL A 27 -11.87 11.14 -2.61
CA VAL A 27 -10.80 10.15 -2.60
C VAL A 27 -11.18 8.94 -1.76
N MET A 28 -11.78 9.13 -0.58
CA MET A 28 -12.24 8.02 0.27
C MET A 28 -13.29 7.17 -0.45
N ARG A 29 -14.31 7.79 -1.06
CA ARG A 29 -15.34 7.07 -1.84
C ARG A 29 -14.74 6.30 -3.00
N PHE A 30 -13.77 6.90 -3.71
CA PHE A 30 -13.05 6.24 -4.78
C PHE A 30 -12.28 5.02 -4.27
N CYS A 31 -11.45 5.16 -3.23
CA CYS A 31 -10.72 4.05 -2.62
C CYS A 31 -11.64 2.92 -2.17
N GLN A 32 -12.77 3.24 -1.56
CA GLN A 32 -13.76 2.24 -1.14
C GLN A 32 -14.39 1.52 -2.34
N SER A 33 -14.72 2.24 -3.40
CA SER A 33 -15.23 1.64 -4.65
C SER A 33 -14.20 0.73 -5.28
N PHE A 34 -12.97 1.20 -5.45
CA PHE A 34 -11.85 0.43 -6.00
C PHE A 34 -11.59 -0.86 -5.21
N MET A 35 -11.52 -0.76 -3.88
CA MET A 35 -11.29 -1.93 -3.01
C MET A 35 -12.46 -2.91 -2.96
N THR A 36 -13.69 -2.48 -3.32
CA THR A 36 -14.85 -3.37 -3.37
C THR A 36 -14.69 -4.47 -4.43
N GLU A 37 -14.00 -4.15 -5.54
CA GLU A 37 -13.61 -5.15 -6.52
C GLU A 37 -12.26 -5.80 -6.18
N LEU A 38 -11.24 -4.99 -5.88
CA LEU A 38 -9.87 -5.49 -5.70
C LEU A 38 -9.75 -6.54 -4.60
N GLN A 39 -10.53 -6.46 -3.51
CA GLN A 39 -10.43 -7.39 -2.36
C GLN A 39 -10.51 -8.88 -2.73
N ARG A 40 -11.13 -9.22 -3.87
CA ARG A 40 -11.28 -10.61 -4.32
C ARG A 40 -9.98 -11.20 -4.85
N HIS A 41 -9.02 -10.34 -5.19
CA HIS A 41 -7.80 -10.66 -5.92
C HIS A 41 -6.53 -10.44 -5.10
N VAL A 42 -6.66 -9.84 -3.91
CA VAL A 42 -5.54 -9.53 -3.00
C VAL A 42 -5.73 -10.25 -1.66
N GLY A 43 -4.62 -10.50 -0.99
CA GLY A 43 -4.58 -11.26 0.26
C GLY A 43 -3.16 -11.40 0.77
N ALA A 44 -3.01 -11.68 2.07
CA ALA A 44 -1.69 -11.70 2.73
C ALA A 44 -0.68 -12.67 2.08
N ASP A 45 -1.15 -13.77 1.50
CA ASP A 45 -0.34 -14.78 0.83
C ASP A 45 -0.64 -14.88 -0.69
N THR A 46 -1.22 -13.83 -1.28
CA THR A 46 -1.60 -13.81 -2.71
C THR A 46 -1.04 -12.60 -3.43
N ASP A 47 -1.49 -11.40 -3.03
CA ASP A 47 -1.01 -10.13 -3.57
C ASP A 47 -1.16 -9.07 -2.47
N VAL A 48 -0.09 -8.31 -2.24
CA VAL A 48 0.05 -7.34 -1.14
C VAL A 48 0.40 -5.97 -1.73
N PRO A 49 -0.61 -5.16 -2.09
CA PRO A 49 -0.36 -3.85 -2.67
C PRO A 49 0.30 -2.85 -1.70
N ALA A 50 0.79 -1.76 -2.26
CA ALA A 50 1.47 -0.66 -1.57
C ALA A 50 1.05 0.71 -2.12
N GLY A 51 1.56 1.78 -1.51
CA GLY A 51 1.43 3.13 -2.03
C GLY A 51 2.36 3.40 -3.22
N ASP A 52 2.02 4.39 -4.02
CA ASP A 52 2.80 4.89 -5.16
C ASP A 52 2.34 6.34 -5.48
N ILE A 53 2.68 6.89 -6.65
CA ILE A 53 2.20 8.21 -7.08
C ILE A 53 0.67 8.24 -7.04
N GLY A 54 0.12 9.21 -6.30
CA GLY A 54 -1.34 9.36 -6.10
C GLY A 54 -1.94 8.49 -5.00
N VAL A 55 -1.18 7.55 -4.41
CA VAL A 55 -1.63 6.65 -3.34
C VAL A 55 -0.65 6.74 -2.15
N GLY A 56 -0.91 7.65 -1.23
CA GLY A 56 -0.15 7.83 -0.01
C GLY A 56 -0.74 7.10 1.20
N ALA A 57 -0.28 7.48 2.39
CA ALA A 57 -0.75 6.88 3.65
C ALA A 57 -2.26 7.09 3.89
N ARG A 58 -2.84 8.20 3.37
CA ARG A 58 -4.27 8.50 3.42
C ARG A 58 -5.06 7.46 2.63
N GLU A 59 -4.70 7.26 1.36
CA GLU A 59 -5.36 6.30 0.47
C GLU A 59 -5.21 4.87 0.98
N ILE A 60 -4.01 4.49 1.44
CA ILE A 60 -3.76 3.17 2.05
C ILE A 60 -4.66 2.96 3.27
N GLY A 61 -4.90 3.99 4.08
CA GLY A 61 -5.85 3.93 5.19
C GLY A 61 -7.28 3.63 4.74
N TYR A 62 -7.77 4.31 3.70
CA TYR A 62 -9.11 4.09 3.16
C TYR A 62 -9.26 2.71 2.51
N LEU A 63 -8.27 2.30 1.71
CA LEU A 63 -8.21 0.99 1.07
C LEU A 63 -8.19 -0.13 2.12
N PHE A 64 -7.32 -0.02 3.13
CA PHE A 64 -7.23 -1.00 4.21
C PHE A 64 -8.53 -1.07 5.03
N GLY A 65 -9.12 0.07 5.35
CA GLY A 65 -10.40 0.14 6.05
C GLY A 65 -11.51 -0.58 5.31
N GLN A 66 -11.62 -0.38 3.99
CA GLN A 66 -12.61 -1.06 3.16
C GLN A 66 -12.32 -2.55 3.03
N TYR A 67 -11.07 -2.95 2.79
CA TYR A 67 -10.68 -4.37 2.74
C TYR A 67 -11.07 -5.08 4.03
N LYS A 68 -10.67 -4.53 5.18
CA LYS A 68 -10.97 -5.10 6.50
C LYS A 68 -12.48 -5.24 6.73
N ARG A 69 -13.27 -4.27 6.29
CA ARG A 69 -14.74 -4.31 6.40
C ARG A 69 -15.35 -5.43 5.54
N LEU A 70 -14.86 -5.62 4.32
CA LEU A 70 -15.39 -6.59 3.37
C LEU A 70 -14.95 -8.03 3.67
N ARG A 71 -13.70 -8.21 4.07
CA ARG A 71 -13.11 -9.52 4.37
C ARG A 71 -13.28 -9.97 5.82
N ASN A 72 -13.64 -9.03 6.70
CA ASN A 72 -13.74 -9.24 8.15
C ASN A 72 -12.46 -9.81 8.78
N GLU A 73 -11.30 -9.33 8.35
CA GLU A 73 -10.01 -9.77 8.87
C GLU A 73 -9.02 -8.60 8.99
N PHE A 74 -8.15 -8.67 10.00
CA PHE A 74 -7.04 -7.75 10.17
C PHE A 74 -5.75 -8.49 9.80
N THR A 75 -5.31 -8.36 8.55
CA THR A 75 -4.13 -9.06 8.03
C THR A 75 -3.20 -8.12 7.25
N GLY A 76 -2.01 -8.60 6.91
CA GLY A 76 -0.96 -7.87 6.19
C GLY A 76 -1.22 -7.65 4.70
N VAL A 77 -2.45 -7.36 4.26
CA VAL A 77 -2.79 -7.25 2.83
C VAL A 77 -2.27 -5.97 2.15
N LEU A 78 -1.90 -4.95 2.92
CA LEU A 78 -1.31 -3.72 2.40
C LEU A 78 -0.07 -3.35 3.21
N THR A 79 0.99 -2.92 2.52
CA THR A 79 2.16 -2.28 3.13
C THR A 79 1.99 -0.75 3.13
N GLY A 80 2.89 -0.01 3.81
CA GLY A 80 2.77 1.45 3.92
C GLY A 80 1.69 1.95 4.90
N LYS A 81 1.16 1.06 5.73
CA LYS A 81 0.18 1.36 6.80
C LYS A 81 0.74 2.33 7.84
N ASN A 82 -0.14 2.99 8.59
CA ASN A 82 0.28 3.81 9.74
C ASN A 82 0.75 2.93 10.90
N ILE A 83 1.72 3.41 11.68
CA ILE A 83 2.30 2.69 12.83
C ILE A 83 1.24 2.24 13.85
N LYS A 84 0.16 3.01 14.02
CA LYS A 84 -0.92 2.70 14.98
C LYS A 84 -1.72 1.44 14.61
N TRP A 85 -1.62 0.95 13.37
CA TRP A 85 -2.40 -0.19 12.88
C TRP A 85 -1.60 -1.07 11.90
N GLY A 86 -0.37 -1.41 12.29
CA GLY A 86 0.45 -2.41 11.58
C GLY A 86 1.37 -1.85 10.50
N GLY A 87 1.68 -0.55 10.57
CA GLY A 87 2.80 0.05 9.85
C GLY A 87 4.14 -0.33 10.46
N SER A 88 5.22 -0.05 9.73
CA SER A 88 6.59 -0.25 10.20
C SER A 88 7.26 1.09 10.50
N LEU A 89 8.11 1.11 11.52
CA LEU A 89 9.12 2.16 11.70
C LEU A 89 10.07 2.14 10.49
N ILE A 90 10.81 3.23 10.29
CA ILE A 90 11.76 3.43 9.17
C ILE A 90 11.10 3.49 7.77
N ARG A 91 9.78 3.30 7.65
CA ARG A 91 9.09 3.32 6.34
C ARG A 91 9.30 4.63 5.56
N PRO A 92 9.29 5.84 6.15
CA PRO A 92 9.61 7.07 5.42
C PRO A 92 11.05 7.11 4.89
N GLU A 93 12.01 6.58 5.65
CA GLU A 93 13.44 6.69 5.40
C GLU A 93 13.99 5.53 4.53
N ALA A 94 13.31 4.38 4.53
CA ALA A 94 13.82 3.10 4.02
C ALA A 94 14.49 3.17 2.64
N THR A 95 13.88 3.86 1.67
CA THR A 95 14.43 3.97 0.31
C THR A 95 15.70 4.84 0.29
N GLY A 96 15.69 5.97 1.00
CA GLY A 96 16.84 6.87 1.05
C GLY A 96 18.02 6.25 1.79
N TYR A 97 17.75 5.61 2.94
CA TYR A 97 18.79 4.90 3.70
C TYR A 97 19.37 3.73 2.89
N GLY A 98 18.52 2.94 2.22
CA GLY A 98 18.97 1.85 1.36
C GLY A 98 19.90 2.31 0.23
N ALA A 99 19.63 3.48 -0.37
CA ALA A 99 20.51 4.04 -1.40
C ALA A 99 21.89 4.42 -0.86
N VAL A 100 21.96 5.01 0.33
CA VAL A 100 23.23 5.35 0.99
C VAL A 100 23.99 4.09 1.40
N TYR A 101 23.32 3.13 2.05
CA TYR A 101 23.95 1.86 2.45
C TYR A 101 24.47 1.08 1.26
N PHE A 102 23.72 1.07 0.15
CA PHE A 102 24.19 0.41 -1.07
C PHE A 102 25.49 1.05 -1.59
N LEU A 103 25.58 2.38 -1.60
CA LEU A 103 26.78 3.09 -2.05
C LEU A 103 27.96 2.93 -1.09
N GLU A 104 27.71 2.84 0.21
CA GLU A 104 28.74 2.63 1.25
C GLU A 104 29.38 1.24 1.16
N GLU A 105 28.63 0.23 0.71
CA GLU A 105 29.09 -1.17 0.56
C GLU A 105 29.65 -1.48 -0.84
N MET A 106 29.74 -0.50 -1.75
CA MET A 106 30.33 -0.63 -3.09
C MET A 106 31.83 -0.42 -3.10
#